data_AF-A0AAW9ILD7-F1
#
_entry.id   AF-A0AAW9ILD7-F1
#
_cell.length_a   1.000
_cell.length_b   1.000
_cell.length_c   1.000
_cell.angle_alpha   90.00
_cell.angle_beta   90.00
_cell.angle_gamma   90.00
#
_symmetry.space_group_name_H-M   'P 1'
#
loop_
_entity.id
_entity.type
_entity.pdbx_description
1 polymer ?
#
loop_
_entity_poly.entity_id
_entity_poly.type
_entity_poly.pdbx_seq_one_letter_code
_entity_poly.pdbx_strand_id
1 'polypeptide(L)'
;NIELSIGKYLYTEHRYMDSGNITSDYVRNYVNQLKETGAEVIVASESYSVDNPENEKFVIEEAIKDGAYATGGYEISQLYGLRARTRTAVVNGALIPKMMETANMTETSVKNANIKKPLMIMRCDGGVMTID
;
A
#
# COMPACT_ATOMS: atom_id res chain seq x y z
N ASN A 1 -14.56 5.74 -5.09
CA ASN A 1 -15.16 4.49 -4.58
C ASN A 1 -15.18 3.41 -5.64
N ILE A 2 -14.87 2.18 -5.26
CA ILE A 2 -14.84 0.99 -6.14
C ILE A 2 -15.89 0.00 -5.63
N GLU A 3 -16.81 -0.45 -6.48
CA GLU A 3 -17.74 -1.52 -6.13
C GLU A 3 -17.02 -2.88 -6.20
N LEU A 4 -17.04 -3.63 -5.10
CA LEU A 4 -16.42 -4.96 -4.98
C LEU A 4 -17.43 -6.08 -5.22
N SER A 5 -18.66 -5.88 -4.75
CA SER A 5 -19.82 -6.73 -5.01
C SER A 5 -21.09 -5.89 -4.81
N ILE A 6 -22.27 -6.45 -5.14
CA ILE A 6 -23.54 -5.73 -5.09
C ILE A 6 -23.72 -5.05 -3.73
N GLY A 7 -23.72 -3.71 -3.73
CA GLY A 7 -23.91 -2.89 -2.53
C GLY A 7 -22.71 -2.83 -1.57
N LYS A 8 -21.55 -3.39 -1.93
CA LYS A 8 -20.30 -3.30 -1.16
C LYS A 8 -19.27 -2.45 -1.89
N TYR A 9 -18.85 -1.36 -1.23
CA TYR A 9 -17.93 -0.39 -1.80
C TYR A 9 -16.64 -0.30 -0.98
N LEU A 10 -15.53 -0.22 -1.69
CA LEU A 10 -14.27 0.28 -1.16
C LEU A 10 -14.26 1.80 -1.35
N TYR A 11 -14.19 2.53 -0.24
CA TYR A 11 -14.11 3.98 -0.25
C TYR A 11 -12.70 4.44 -0.59
N THR A 12 -12.58 5.42 -1.48
CA THR A 12 -11.28 5.88 -1.99
C THR A 12 -11.27 7.39 -2.07
N GLU A 13 -10.21 7.99 -1.53
CA GLU A 13 -9.89 9.40 -1.66
C GLU A 13 -8.66 9.55 -2.55
N HIS A 14 -8.61 10.64 -3.32
CA HIS A 14 -7.57 10.84 -4.32
C HIS A 14 -6.94 12.24 -4.18
N ARG A 15 -5.63 12.31 -4.42
CA ARG A 15 -4.88 13.54 -4.61
C ARG A 15 -4.09 13.42 -5.91
N TYR A 16 -3.99 14.52 -6.65
CA TYR A 16 -3.19 14.61 -7.86
C TYR A 16 -1.88 15.33 -7.53
N MET A 17 -0.78 14.82 -8.07
CA MET A 17 0.54 15.42 -7.97
C MET A 17 1.17 15.47 -9.36
N ASP A 18 1.84 16.57 -9.67
CA ASP A 18 2.58 16.71 -10.92
C ASP A 18 3.91 15.94 -10.83
N SER A 19 4.09 14.97 -11.72
CA SER A 19 5.30 14.16 -11.84
C SER A 19 6.58 14.98 -12.08
N GLY A 20 6.46 16.19 -12.63
CA GLY A 20 7.60 17.07 -12.88
C GLY A 20 8.15 17.75 -11.62
N ASN A 21 7.43 17.72 -10.49
CA ASN A 21 7.81 18.42 -9.27
C ASN A 21 7.44 17.61 -8.02
N ILE A 22 8.07 16.45 -7.87
CA ILE A 22 7.90 15.58 -6.70
C ILE A 22 8.99 15.89 -5.68
N THR A 23 8.56 16.26 -4.46
CA THR A 23 9.44 16.51 -3.32
C THR A 23 8.88 15.84 -2.08
N SER A 24 9.73 15.53 -1.10
CA SER A 24 9.31 14.93 0.17
C SER A 24 8.23 15.74 0.87
N ASP A 25 8.33 17.08 0.85
CA ASP A 25 7.36 17.97 1.50
C ASP A 25 5.98 17.89 0.84
N TYR A 26 5.92 17.81 -0.50
CA TYR A 26 4.64 17.64 -1.19
C TYR A 26 4.03 16.27 -0.93
N VAL A 27 4.84 15.20 -0.95
CA VAL A 27 4.35 13.86 -0.65
C VAL A 27 3.80 13.80 0.78
N ARG A 28 4.57 14.27 1.77
CA ARG A 28 4.16 14.34 3.17
C ARG A 28 2.85 15.12 3.35
N ASN A 29 2.73 16.28 2.72
CA ASN A 29 1.51 17.08 2.78
C ASN A 29 0.28 16.31 2.27
N TYR A 30 0.38 15.67 1.10
CA TYR A 30 -0.74 14.89 0.56
C TYR A 30 -1.03 13.63 1.36
N VAL A 31 -0.01 12.93 1.87
CA VAL A 31 -0.18 11.78 2.76
C VAL A 31 -0.94 12.19 4.02
N ASN A 32 -0.58 13.31 4.65
CA ASN A 32 -1.28 13.81 5.84
C ASN A 32 -2.74 14.17 5.54
N GLN A 33 -3.01 14.88 4.44
CA GLN A 33 -4.39 15.18 4.04
C GLN A 33 -5.23 13.92 3.81
N LEU A 34 -4.64 12.87 3.23
CA LEU A 34 -5.34 11.59 3.04
C LEU A 34 -5.57 10.88 4.38
N LYS A 35 -4.58 10.89 5.29
CA LYS A 35 -4.73 10.34 6.64
C LYS A 35 -5.84 11.06 7.43
N GLU A 36 -5.96 12.37 7.30
CA GLU A 36 -7.04 13.17 7.91
C GLU A 36 -8.44 12.77 7.42
N THR A 37 -8.56 12.28 6.18
CA THR A 37 -9.81 11.71 5.66
C THR A 37 -10.10 10.28 6.14
N GLY A 38 -9.22 9.70 6.95
CA GLY A 38 -9.34 8.33 7.47
C GLY A 38 -8.75 7.27 6.54
N ALA A 39 -7.87 7.63 5.59
CA ALA A 39 -7.20 6.66 4.76
C ALA A 39 -6.22 5.80 5.59
N GLU A 40 -6.40 4.48 5.56
CA GLU A 40 -5.54 3.51 6.25
C GLU A 40 -4.33 3.08 5.42
N VAL A 41 -4.43 3.21 4.09
CA VAL A 41 -3.40 2.83 3.10
C VAL A 41 -3.28 3.90 2.04
N ILE A 42 -2.05 4.17 1.64
CA ILE A 42 -1.69 5.05 0.53
C ILE A 42 -1.34 4.21 -0.70
N VAL A 43 -1.86 4.57 -1.86
CA VAL A 43 -1.53 3.90 -3.13
C VAL A 43 -0.99 4.91 -4.12
N ALA A 44 0.26 4.73 -4.52
CA ALA A 44 0.89 5.53 -5.56
C ALA A 44 0.60 4.94 -6.95
N SER A 45 0.17 5.78 -7.89
CA SER A 45 -0.01 5.33 -9.27
C SER A 45 0.29 6.45 -10.26
N GLU A 46 1.28 6.24 -11.12
CA GLU A 46 1.76 7.18 -12.11
C GLU A 46 1.60 6.61 -13.53
N SER A 47 1.41 7.49 -14.51
CA SER A 47 1.53 7.11 -15.93
C SER A 47 2.94 6.63 -16.24
N TYR A 48 3.07 5.65 -17.14
CA TYR A 48 4.38 5.08 -17.55
C TYR A 48 5.25 4.49 -16.42
N SER A 49 4.70 4.25 -15.23
CA SER A 49 5.44 3.62 -14.12
C SER A 49 5.90 2.19 -14.37
N VAL A 50 5.35 1.52 -15.38
CA VAL A 50 5.85 0.22 -15.87
C VAL A 50 7.24 0.37 -16.48
N ASP A 51 7.51 1.48 -17.16
CA ASP A 51 8.78 1.76 -17.80
C ASP A 51 9.75 2.48 -16.84
N ASN A 52 9.23 3.39 -16.00
CA ASN A 52 10.00 4.13 -15.01
C ASN A 52 9.23 4.30 -13.67
N PRO A 53 9.43 3.42 -12.68
CA PRO A 53 8.67 3.44 -11.42
C PRO A 53 9.23 4.41 -10.35
N GLU A 54 10.26 5.19 -10.66
CA GLU A 54 11.03 5.95 -9.65
C GLU A 54 10.16 6.91 -8.81
N ASN A 55 9.22 7.60 -9.45
CA ASN A 55 8.31 8.50 -8.74
C ASN A 55 7.30 7.74 -7.88
N GLU A 56 6.76 6.61 -8.35
CA GLU A 56 5.87 5.76 -7.53
C GLU A 56 6.62 5.24 -6.30
N LYS A 57 7.84 4.71 -6.48
CA LYS A 57 8.69 4.23 -5.38
C LYS A 57 8.99 5.33 -4.37
N PHE A 58 9.37 6.51 -4.86
CA PHE A 58 9.63 7.65 -3.99
C PHE A 58 8.42 8.00 -3.13
N VAL A 59 7.22 8.07 -3.71
CA VAL A 59 5.99 8.33 -2.95
C VAL A 59 5.72 7.26 -1.89
N ILE A 60 5.92 5.98 -2.24
CA ILE A 60 5.71 4.85 -1.33
C ILE A 60 6.69 4.92 -0.16
N GLU A 61 7.98 5.14 -0.43
CA GLU A 61 9.01 5.23 0.60
C GLU A 61 8.75 6.39 1.57
N GLU A 62 8.40 7.57 1.06
CA GLU A 62 8.08 8.72 1.89
C GLU A 62 6.80 8.51 2.71
N ALA A 63 5.77 7.86 2.14
CA ALA A 63 4.55 7.51 2.87
C ALA A 63 4.83 6.50 4.00
N ILE A 64 5.69 5.51 3.76
CA ILE A 64 6.12 4.54 4.78
C ILE A 64 6.92 5.23 5.89
N LYS A 65 7.83 6.16 5.56
CA LYS A 65 8.57 6.96 6.54
C LYS A 65 7.65 7.79 7.43
N ASP A 66 6.51 8.25 6.90
CA ASP A 66 5.47 8.96 7.65
C ASP A 66 4.46 8.03 8.37
N GLY A 67 4.80 6.75 8.48
CA GLY A 67 4.05 5.75 9.25
C GLY A 67 2.74 5.32 8.60
N ALA A 68 2.57 5.54 7.28
CA ALA A 68 1.44 5.00 6.54
C ALA A 68 1.79 3.64 5.92
N TYR A 69 0.81 2.76 5.80
CA TYR A 69 0.93 1.63 4.89
C TYR A 69 0.87 2.14 3.46
N ALA A 70 1.78 1.70 2.59
CA ALA A 70 1.80 2.13 1.20
C ALA A 70 2.15 1.02 0.21
N THR A 71 1.65 1.13 -1.02
CA THR A 71 1.99 0.28 -2.16
C THR A 71 1.80 1.03 -3.48
N GLY A 72 2.21 0.44 -4.61
CA GLY A 72 2.18 1.08 -5.92
C GLY A 72 1.57 0.25 -7.04
N GLY A 73 1.22 0.93 -8.13
CA GLY A 73 0.83 0.29 -9.38
C GLY A 73 1.93 -0.63 -9.93
N TYR A 74 3.19 -0.19 -9.85
CA TYR A 74 4.34 -0.91 -10.41
C TYR A 74 4.58 -2.27 -9.73
N GLU A 75 4.30 -2.40 -8.42
CA GLU A 75 4.50 -3.64 -7.66
C GLU A 75 3.42 -4.68 -7.96
N ILE A 76 2.21 -4.22 -8.25
CA ILE A 76 1.01 -5.05 -8.32
C ILE A 76 0.73 -5.52 -9.75
N SER A 77 1.02 -4.69 -10.77
CA SER A 77 0.73 -5.04 -12.16
C SER A 77 1.70 -4.40 -13.15
N GLN A 78 2.23 -5.23 -14.06
CA GLN A 78 3.07 -4.81 -15.18
C GLN A 78 2.26 -4.55 -16.48
N LEU A 79 0.93 -4.42 -16.37
CA LEU A 79 0.07 -4.14 -17.51
C LEU A 79 0.08 -2.65 -17.89
N TYR A 80 0.05 -2.37 -19.19
CA TYR A 80 -0.20 -1.03 -19.69
C TYR A 80 -1.63 -0.60 -19.39
N GLY A 81 -1.79 0.65 -18.94
CA GLY A 81 -3.08 1.27 -18.62
C GLY A 81 -3.20 1.72 -17.17
N LEU A 82 -3.05 3.04 -16.96
CA LEU A 82 -3.07 3.66 -15.64
C LEU A 82 -4.31 3.26 -14.82
N ARG A 83 -5.51 3.40 -15.39
CA ARG A 83 -6.78 3.10 -14.71
C ARG A 83 -6.85 1.67 -14.19
N ALA A 84 -6.39 0.70 -14.99
CA ALA A 84 -6.40 -0.71 -14.59
C ALA A 84 -5.41 -0.95 -13.45
N ARG A 85 -4.18 -0.43 -13.58
CA ARG A 85 -3.15 -0.54 -12.52
C ARG A 85 -3.59 0.10 -11.21
N THR A 86 -4.06 1.34 -11.26
CA THR A 86 -4.52 2.05 -10.06
C THR A 86 -5.62 1.27 -9.36
N ARG A 87 -6.61 0.74 -10.10
CA ARG A 87 -7.70 -0.05 -9.52
C ARG A 87 -7.18 -1.33 -8.87
N THR A 88 -6.31 -2.09 -9.53
CA THR A 88 -5.74 -3.32 -8.97
C THR A 88 -4.90 -3.03 -7.73
N ALA A 89 -4.07 -1.99 -7.76
CA ALA A 89 -3.25 -1.58 -6.63
C ALA A 89 -4.09 -1.14 -5.43
N VAL A 90 -5.17 -0.37 -5.66
CA VAL A 90 -6.10 0.03 -4.60
C VAL A 90 -6.81 -1.17 -3.97
N VAL A 91 -7.27 -2.13 -4.77
CA VAL A 91 -7.95 -3.32 -4.24
C VAL A 91 -7.00 -4.20 -3.43
N ASN A 92 -5.75 -4.39 -3.87
CA ASN A 92 -4.75 -5.14 -3.11
C ASN A 92 -4.29 -4.37 -1.86
N GLY A 93 -4.08 -3.06 -1.99
CA GLY A 93 -3.70 -2.18 -0.88
C GLY A 93 -4.72 -2.20 0.25
N ALA A 94 -6.02 -2.25 -0.06
CA ALA A 94 -7.08 -2.33 0.94
C ALA A 94 -7.02 -3.57 1.85
N LEU A 95 -6.28 -4.61 1.47
CA LEU A 95 -6.09 -5.81 2.30
C LEU A 95 -4.97 -5.65 3.33
N ILE A 96 -4.03 -4.70 3.13
CA ILE A 96 -2.83 -4.53 3.96
C ILE A 96 -3.20 -4.35 5.45
N PRO A 97 -4.15 -3.48 5.85
CA PRO A 97 -4.46 -3.28 7.27
C PRO A 97 -4.93 -4.57 7.94
N LYS A 98 -5.83 -5.31 7.27
CA LYS A 98 -6.36 -6.57 7.79
C LYS A 98 -5.30 -7.68 7.82
N MET A 99 -4.41 -7.73 6.83
CA MET A 99 -3.25 -8.61 6.83
C MET A 99 -2.35 -8.34 8.02
N MET A 100 -1.99 -7.07 8.27
CA MET A 100 -1.13 -6.68 9.39
C MET A 100 -1.77 -6.96 10.75
N GLU A 101 -3.08 -6.71 10.90
CA GLU A 101 -3.81 -7.07 12.12
C GLU A 101 -3.74 -8.58 12.40
N THR A 102 -3.99 -9.40 11.37
CA THR A 102 -3.95 -10.86 11.47
C THR A 102 -2.54 -11.37 11.80
N ALA A 103 -1.53 -10.78 11.16
CA ALA A 103 -0.13 -11.06 11.41
C ALA A 103 0.25 -10.78 12.87
N ASN A 104 -0.10 -9.60 13.39
CA ASN A 104 0.17 -9.18 14.77
C ASN A 104 -0.55 -10.06 15.82
N MET A 105 -1.81 -10.43 15.57
CA MET A 105 -2.54 -11.37 16.43
C MET A 105 -1.88 -12.75 16.47
N THR A 106 -1.40 -13.23 15.32
CA THR A 106 -0.73 -14.52 15.21
C THR A 106 0.62 -14.48 15.93
N GLU A 107 1.41 -13.43 15.73
CA GLU A 107 2.70 -13.21 16.40
C GLU A 107 2.54 -13.18 17.93
N THR A 108 1.53 -12.49 18.42
CA THR A 108 1.18 -12.45 19.85
C THR A 108 0.83 -13.84 20.37
N SER A 109 0.08 -14.63 19.61
CA SER A 109 -0.32 -15.99 19.99
C SER A 109 0.87 -16.96 20.02
N VAL A 110 1.78 -16.86 19.05
CA VAL A 110 3.03 -17.64 18.98
C VAL A 110 3.93 -17.32 20.19
N LYS A 111 4.09 -16.04 20.51
CA LYS A 111 4.83 -15.57 21.70
C LYS A 111 4.21 -16.10 23.00
N ASN A 112 2.89 -16.03 23.13
CA ASN A 112 2.16 -16.54 24.31
C ASN A 112 2.27 -18.06 24.47
N ALA A 113 2.41 -18.80 23.37
CA ALA A 113 2.68 -20.24 23.39
C ALA A 113 4.15 -20.59 23.69
N ASN A 114 4.98 -19.60 24.02
CA ASN A 114 6.42 -19.74 24.32
C ASN A 114 7.23 -20.33 23.15
N ILE A 115 6.77 -20.11 21.92
CA ILE A 115 7.50 -20.48 20.70
C ILE A 115 8.52 -19.38 20.41
N LYS A 116 9.81 -19.74 20.44
CA LYS A 116 10.93 -18.79 20.32
C LYS A 116 11.36 -18.49 18.87
N LYS A 117 10.72 -19.12 17.89
CA LYS A 117 11.05 -18.94 16.47
C LYS A 117 10.19 -17.81 15.88
N PRO A 118 10.75 -16.97 15.01
CA PRO A 118 10.02 -15.85 14.42
C PRO A 118 8.89 -16.35 13.52
N LEU A 119 7.76 -15.65 13.51
CA LEU A 119 6.74 -15.86 12.51
C LEU A 119 7.24 -15.36 11.15
N MET A 120 7.09 -16.20 10.12
CA MET A 120 7.40 -15.86 8.75
C MET A 120 6.13 -15.84 7.93
N ILE A 121 5.91 -14.76 7.19
CA ILE A 121 4.79 -14.61 6.25
C ILE A 121 5.31 -14.87 4.84
N MET A 122 4.68 -15.79 4.12
CA MET A 122 5.01 -16.09 2.74
C MET A 122 4.36 -15.07 1.81
N ARG A 123 5.14 -14.54 0.86
CA ARG A 123 4.69 -13.66 -0.20
C ARG A 123 4.40 -14.47 -1.47
N CYS A 124 3.56 -13.93 -2.36
CA CYS A 124 3.18 -14.59 -3.62
C CYS A 124 4.35 -14.75 -4.61
N ASP A 125 5.44 -13.99 -4.45
CA ASP A 125 6.68 -14.12 -5.20
C ASP A 125 7.60 -15.23 -4.65
N GLY A 126 7.16 -15.95 -3.61
CA GLY A 126 7.94 -16.99 -2.94
C GLY A 126 8.91 -16.46 -1.90
N GLY A 127 8.95 -15.14 -1.67
CA GLY A 127 9.71 -14.52 -0.60
C GLY A 127 9.08 -14.76 0.78
N VAL A 128 9.85 -14.47 1.84
CA VAL A 128 9.37 -14.47 3.22
C VAL A 128 9.62 -13.11 3.86
N MET A 129 8.69 -12.66 4.70
CA MET A 129 8.83 -11.45 5.52
C MET A 129 8.60 -11.78 7.00
N THR A 130 9.26 -11.06 7.89
CA THR A 130 9.01 -11.10 9.34
C THR A 130 8.17 -9.90 9.77
N ILE A 131 7.52 -10.03 10.93
CA ILE A 131 6.81 -8.95 11.60
C ILE A 131 7.78 -8.43 12.68
N ASP A 132 8.61 -7.45 12.33
CA ASP A 132 9.53 -6.81 13.29
C ASP A 132 8.82 -5.67 14.04
#